data_AF-A0A2E0NRL5-F1
#
_entry.id   AF-A0A2E0NRL5-F1
#
_cell.length_a   1.000
_cell.length_b   1.000
_cell.length_c   1.000
_cell.angle_alpha   90.00
_cell.angle_beta   90.00
_cell.angle_gamma   90.00
#
_symmetry.space_group_name_H-M   'P 1'
#
loop_
_entity.id
_entity.type
_entity.pdbx_description
1 polymer ?
#
loop_
_entity_poly.entity_id
_entity_poly.type
_entity_poly.pdbx_seq_one_letter_code
_entity_poly.pdbx_strand_id
1 'polypeptide(L)'
;FNQAYTTVHNNEISYNAEIGLLQGLQLDLTGNRSYSENNSENFSVVNGVYNALSPRLFGNFEISTIMLRTSFSGDGLGSTAFKDLKTNRLVIAERLGAARGIPAGNVDADGFPTGYGKTNQAVLIPAFLAAYTGEDPNSISMDAKRSFPLPNWNMQYTGFMRLKSFKKRFNRFAISHGYRASHTLNAFTTNLDYQLNGTDQSGNFMNKILYTNVNLVEQFNPLFKIDFELKNSLQVSAEVRKDRALSLSLDNNLLTETSGDEWIVGMGFRLKNVKFKTNIGGKSTKLKGDINIKADLSVRDNITLIRNLDLLSDQVTAGQRLWSFKMSADYGLSRNFNALFFYDHAFSKFAISTAFPQTNIRAGITLRYNFGN
;
A
#
# COMPACT_ATOMS: atom_id res chain seq x y z
N PHE A 1 -3.99 29.47 -35.56
CA PHE A 1 -3.08 28.33 -35.41
C PHE A 1 -3.81 27.27 -34.60
N ASN A 2 -3.82 26.00 -35.05
CA ASN A 2 -4.63 24.93 -34.44
C ASN A 2 -3.80 23.98 -33.56
N GLN A 3 -2.51 24.25 -33.36
CA GLN A 3 -1.65 23.47 -32.48
C GLN A 3 -1.51 24.21 -31.14
N ALA A 4 -1.81 23.51 -30.06
CA ALA A 4 -1.61 24.01 -28.71
C ALA A 4 -0.12 24.04 -28.36
N TYR A 5 0.31 25.05 -27.61
CA TYR A 5 1.59 25.06 -26.94
C TYR A 5 1.52 24.13 -25.73
N THR A 6 2.51 23.25 -25.57
CA THR A 6 2.54 22.27 -24.48
C THR A 6 3.89 22.26 -23.79
N THR A 7 3.88 22.08 -22.47
CA THR A 7 5.08 21.91 -21.64
C THR A 7 4.89 20.78 -20.65
N VAL A 8 5.94 20.00 -20.43
CA VAL A 8 5.95 18.92 -19.44
C VAL A 8 7.02 19.21 -18.39
N HIS A 9 6.65 19.15 -17.12
CA HIS A 9 7.55 19.30 -15.99
C HIS A 9 7.44 18.09 -15.07
N ASN A 10 8.56 17.38 -14.89
CA ASN A 10 8.68 16.27 -13.96
C ASN A 10 9.70 16.61 -12.88
N ASN A 11 9.37 16.32 -11.63
CA ASN A 11 10.25 16.50 -10.48
C ASN A 11 10.21 15.23 -9.62
N GLU A 12 11.39 14.63 -9.44
CA GLU A 12 11.58 13.45 -8.60
C GLU A 12 12.60 13.75 -7.51
N ILE A 13 12.24 13.44 -6.26
CA ILE A 13 13.14 13.44 -5.11
C ILE A 13 13.14 12.02 -4.57
N SER A 14 14.31 11.42 -4.45
CA SER A 14 14.47 10.13 -3.78
C SER A 14 15.68 10.16 -2.85
N TYR A 15 15.57 9.49 -1.72
CA TYR A 15 16.70 9.25 -0.83
C TYR A 15 16.69 7.81 -0.32
N ASN A 16 17.88 7.32 -0.03
CA ASN A 16 18.14 6.05 0.61
C ASN A 16 19.26 6.27 1.65
N ALA A 17 19.06 5.78 2.86
CA ALA A 17 20.06 5.85 3.92
C ALA A 17 20.08 4.53 4.71
N GLU A 18 21.27 3.96 4.90
CA GLU A 18 21.49 2.79 5.75
C GLU A 18 22.08 3.24 7.09
N ILE A 19 21.46 2.81 8.19
CA ILE A 19 21.83 3.21 9.55
C ILE A 19 22.23 1.97 10.37
N GLY A 20 23.48 1.96 10.85
CA GLY A 20 24.01 0.92 11.74
C GLY A 20 24.09 1.38 13.20
N LEU A 21 22.94 1.56 13.88
CA LEU A 21 22.91 2.05 15.28
C LEU A 21 23.52 1.05 16.28
N LEU A 22 23.36 -0.24 16.02
CA LEU A 22 23.82 -1.31 16.90
C LEU A 22 24.26 -2.51 16.09
N GLN A 23 25.29 -3.21 16.56
CA GLN A 23 25.93 -4.26 15.79
C GLN A 23 24.98 -5.44 15.54
N GLY A 24 24.70 -5.70 14.25
CA GLY A 24 23.75 -6.71 13.80
C GLY A 24 22.35 -6.16 13.52
N LEU A 25 22.11 -4.86 13.70
CA LEU A 25 20.95 -4.14 13.17
C LEU A 25 21.30 -3.49 11.85
N GLN A 26 20.50 -3.76 10.84
CA GLN A 26 20.44 -3.04 9.58
C GLN A 26 19.11 -2.30 9.52
N LEU A 27 19.15 -0.98 9.36
CA LEU A 27 17.98 -0.13 9.20
C LEU A 27 18.16 0.68 7.92
N ASP A 28 17.35 0.38 6.90
CA ASP A 28 17.31 1.11 5.65
C ASP A 28 16.13 2.09 5.69
N LEU A 29 16.40 3.38 5.49
CA LEU A 29 15.39 4.42 5.33
C LEU A 29 15.30 4.80 3.85
N THR A 30 14.08 4.93 3.34
CA THR A 30 13.83 5.36 1.96
C THR A 30 12.71 6.37 1.91
N GLY A 31 12.78 7.34 1.00
CA GLY A 31 11.68 8.25 0.75
C GLY A 31 11.68 8.69 -0.69
N ASN A 32 10.50 8.90 -1.25
CA ASN A 32 10.34 9.29 -2.64
C ASN A 32 9.20 10.29 -2.80
N ARG A 33 9.39 11.25 -3.71
CA ARG A 33 8.37 12.20 -4.16
C ARG A 33 8.47 12.29 -5.67
N SER A 34 7.37 12.02 -6.37
CA SER A 34 7.24 12.18 -7.81
C SER A 34 6.12 13.17 -8.11
N TYR A 35 6.41 14.11 -9.00
CA TYR A 35 5.46 15.11 -9.48
C TYR A 35 5.58 15.19 -10.99
N SER A 36 4.47 15.04 -11.69
CA SER A 36 4.39 15.23 -13.13
C SER A 36 3.29 16.22 -13.45
N GLU A 37 3.62 17.22 -14.25
CA GLU A 37 2.70 18.27 -14.68
C GLU A 37 2.83 18.49 -16.19
N ASN A 38 1.68 18.54 -16.85
CA ASN A 38 1.54 18.87 -18.25
C ASN A 38 0.70 20.14 -18.34
N ASN A 39 1.25 21.19 -18.93
CA ASN A 39 0.51 22.39 -19.27
C ASN A 39 0.25 22.41 -20.78
N SER A 40 -0.95 22.80 -21.17
CA SER A 40 -1.38 22.90 -22.55
C SER A 40 -2.25 24.14 -22.70
N GLU A 41 -1.95 24.97 -23.69
CA GLU A 41 -2.73 26.18 -23.97
C GLU A 41 -2.79 26.46 -25.46
N ASN A 42 -3.90 27.03 -25.92
CA ASN A 42 -3.91 27.69 -27.21
C ASN A 42 -3.31 29.08 -27.04
N PHE A 43 -2.91 29.73 -28.12
CA PHE A 43 -2.37 31.09 -28.05
C PHE A 43 -2.72 31.93 -29.26
N SER A 44 -2.75 33.25 -29.07
CA SER A 44 -2.81 34.23 -30.14
C SER A 44 -1.72 35.28 -29.94
N VAL A 45 -1.09 35.69 -31.05
CA VAL A 45 -0.08 36.75 -31.04
C VAL A 45 -0.67 37.97 -31.72
N VAL A 46 -0.82 39.06 -30.96
CA VAL A 46 -1.34 40.34 -31.47
C VAL A 46 -0.31 41.41 -31.17
N ASN A 47 0.16 42.11 -32.21
CA ASN A 47 1.21 43.14 -32.10
C ASN A 47 2.50 42.65 -31.39
N GLY A 48 2.88 41.39 -31.60
CA GLY A 48 4.05 40.78 -30.95
C GLY A 48 3.84 40.38 -29.48
N VAL A 49 2.64 40.58 -28.92
CA VAL A 49 2.28 40.16 -27.57
C VAL A 49 1.64 38.78 -27.62
N TYR A 50 2.19 37.85 -26.85
CA TYR A 50 1.66 36.50 -26.67
C TYR A 50 0.47 36.52 -25.70
N ASN A 51 -0.67 35.99 -26.14
CA ASN A 51 -1.87 35.84 -25.32
C ASN A 51 -2.19 34.35 -25.19
N ALA A 52 -2.08 33.81 -23.98
CA ALA A 52 -2.53 32.46 -23.67
C ALA A 52 -4.05 32.39 -23.70
N LEU A 53 -4.59 31.37 -24.35
CA LEU A 53 -6.01 31.10 -24.50
C LEU A 53 -6.34 29.74 -23.88
N SER A 54 -7.20 29.76 -22.87
CA SER A 54 -7.67 28.57 -22.14
C SER A 54 -6.54 27.64 -21.67
N PRO A 55 -5.59 28.15 -20.86
CA PRO A 55 -4.52 27.33 -20.32
C PRO A 55 -5.08 26.22 -19.42
N ARG A 56 -4.61 24.99 -19.64
CA ARG A 56 -4.99 23.81 -18.89
C ARG A 56 -3.75 23.10 -18.40
N LEU A 57 -3.68 22.96 -17.09
CA LEU A 57 -2.64 22.20 -16.40
C LEU A 57 -3.25 20.91 -15.86
N PHE A 58 -2.57 19.79 -16.05
CA PHE A 58 -2.98 18.50 -15.49
C PHE A 58 -1.77 17.61 -15.18
N GLY A 59 -1.93 16.69 -14.24
CA GLY A 59 -0.79 15.92 -13.78
C GLY A 59 -1.11 14.91 -12.71
N ASN A 60 -0.06 14.34 -12.13
CA ASN A 60 -0.15 13.40 -11.02
C ASN A 60 0.94 13.68 -9.98
N PHE A 61 0.74 13.13 -8.79
CA PHE A 61 1.63 13.32 -7.66
C PHE A 61 1.67 12.06 -6.80
N GLU A 62 2.85 11.67 -6.36
CA GLU A 62 3.07 10.61 -5.38
C GLU A 62 4.13 11.05 -4.38
N ILE A 63 3.91 10.77 -3.11
CA ILE A 63 4.90 11.02 -2.06
C ILE A 63 4.85 9.95 -0.98
N SER A 64 6.02 9.56 -0.46
CA SER A 64 6.09 8.73 0.74
C SER A 64 5.63 9.53 1.96
N THR A 65 4.82 8.88 2.80
CA THR A 65 4.23 9.47 4.00
C THR A 65 4.28 8.46 5.15
N ILE A 66 3.75 8.83 6.32
CA ILE A 66 3.62 7.94 7.47
C ILE A 66 2.20 8.07 8.02
N MET A 67 1.56 6.93 8.27
CA MET A 67 0.19 6.82 8.79
C MET A 67 0.09 5.93 10.04
N LEU A 68 1.23 5.56 10.64
CA LEU A 68 1.34 4.65 11.78
C LEU A 68 0.36 4.93 12.93
N ARG A 69 0.07 6.21 13.19
CA ARG A 69 -0.77 6.64 14.32
C ARG A 69 -2.18 6.04 14.28
N THR A 70 -2.67 5.70 13.09
CA THR A 70 -4.04 5.23 12.86
C THR A 70 -4.10 3.78 12.35
N SER A 71 -2.95 3.13 12.15
CA SER A 71 -2.87 1.79 11.57
C SER A 71 -3.56 0.70 12.39
N PHE A 72 -3.77 0.94 13.69
CA PHE A 72 -4.34 0.00 14.64
C PHE A 72 -5.58 0.54 15.36
N SER A 73 -6.14 1.67 14.93
CA SER A 73 -7.24 2.36 15.63
C SER A 73 -8.64 1.80 15.29
N GLY A 74 -8.73 0.51 15.01
CA GLY A 74 -9.95 -0.22 14.65
C GLY A 74 -10.13 -0.39 13.14
N ASP A 75 -10.71 -1.53 12.75
CA ASP A 75 -11.01 -1.91 11.37
C ASP A 75 -12.52 -1.95 11.10
N GLY A 76 -12.90 -1.97 9.82
CA GLY A 76 -14.28 -2.14 9.38
C GLY A 76 -15.26 -1.08 9.91
N LEU A 77 -16.48 -1.51 10.23
CA LEU A 77 -17.63 -0.64 10.56
C LEU A 77 -17.42 0.26 11.80
N GLY A 78 -16.39 0.01 12.61
CA GLY A 78 -16.07 0.76 13.83
C GLY A 78 -14.94 1.78 13.71
N SER A 79 -14.36 1.97 12.52
CA SER A 79 -13.14 2.79 12.31
C SER A 79 -13.20 4.17 12.96
N THR A 80 -12.26 4.44 13.88
CA THR A 80 -12.09 5.75 14.52
C THR A 80 -11.60 6.79 13.52
N ALA A 81 -10.65 6.43 12.66
CA ALA A 81 -10.12 7.31 11.61
C ALA A 81 -11.23 7.80 10.65
N PHE A 82 -12.20 6.95 10.33
CA PHE A 82 -13.33 7.38 9.51
C PHE A 82 -14.26 8.37 10.23
N LYS A 83 -14.47 8.19 11.54
CA LYS A 83 -15.21 9.15 12.36
C LYS A 83 -14.46 10.48 12.47
N ASP A 84 -13.14 10.42 12.66
CA ASP A 84 -12.26 11.59 12.68
C ASP A 84 -12.29 12.33 11.34
N LEU A 85 -12.34 11.62 10.21
CA LEU A 85 -12.55 12.26 8.91
C LEU A 85 -13.86 13.07 8.91
N LYS A 86 -14.96 12.49 9.39
CA LYS A 86 -16.27 13.19 9.40
C LYS A 86 -16.23 14.45 10.25
N THR A 87 -15.60 14.42 11.43
CA THR A 87 -15.52 15.55 12.35
C THR A 87 -14.48 16.60 11.93
N ASN A 88 -13.32 16.17 11.41
CA ASN A 88 -12.25 17.05 10.96
C ASN A 88 -12.68 17.97 9.82
N ARG A 89 -13.67 17.57 9.01
CA ARG A 89 -14.23 18.42 7.94
C ARG A 89 -14.66 19.79 8.48
N LEU A 90 -15.36 19.84 9.61
CA LEU A 90 -15.84 21.10 10.17
C LEU A 90 -14.65 21.99 10.61
N VAL A 91 -13.70 21.41 11.34
CA VAL A 91 -12.50 22.12 11.81
C VAL A 91 -11.70 22.71 10.65
N ILE A 92 -11.52 21.95 9.58
CA ILE A 92 -10.83 22.43 8.37
C ILE A 92 -11.61 23.54 7.68
N ALA A 93 -12.93 23.39 7.55
CA ALA A 93 -13.77 24.40 6.92
C ALA A 93 -13.74 25.72 7.70
N GLU A 94 -13.78 25.67 9.04
CA GLU A 94 -13.61 26.82 9.92
C GLU A 94 -12.26 27.52 9.71
N ARG A 95 -11.16 26.77 9.58
CA ARG A 95 -9.84 27.33 9.28
C ARG A 95 -9.80 28.02 7.92
N LEU A 96 -10.39 27.42 6.88
CA LEU A 96 -10.47 28.00 5.53
C LEU A 96 -11.35 29.26 5.51
N GLY A 97 -12.48 29.22 6.21
CA GLY A 97 -13.38 30.37 6.37
C GLY A 97 -12.69 31.53 7.10
N ALA A 98 -12.01 31.25 8.22
CA ALA A 98 -11.25 32.24 8.96
C ALA A 98 -10.12 32.86 8.13
N ALA A 99 -9.36 32.04 7.38
CA ALA A 99 -8.30 32.52 6.49
C ALA A 99 -8.84 33.42 5.35
N ARG A 100 -10.10 33.23 4.96
CA ARG A 100 -10.80 34.06 3.97
C ARG A 100 -11.51 35.28 4.58
N GLY A 101 -11.55 35.40 5.91
CA GLY A 101 -12.22 36.50 6.61
C GLY A 101 -13.74 36.35 6.70
N ILE A 102 -14.27 35.12 6.64
CA ILE A 102 -15.70 34.85 6.82
C ILE A 102 -16.06 35.05 8.30
N PRO A 103 -17.05 35.88 8.65
CA PRO A 103 -17.43 36.11 10.03
C PRO A 103 -17.85 34.82 10.75
N ALA A 104 -17.43 34.67 12.01
CA ALA A 104 -17.87 33.58 12.86
C ALA A 104 -19.42 33.59 13.00
N GLY A 105 -20.05 32.45 12.74
CA GLY A 105 -21.51 32.28 12.74
C GLY A 105 -22.18 32.43 11.37
N ASN A 106 -21.45 32.85 10.32
CA ASN A 106 -21.95 32.77 8.95
C ASN A 106 -21.76 31.35 8.40
N VAL A 107 -22.74 30.49 8.72
CA VAL A 107 -22.71 29.06 8.41
C VAL A 107 -23.88 28.65 7.53
N ASP A 108 -23.69 27.56 6.78
CA ASP A 108 -24.73 26.89 6.02
C ASP A 108 -25.65 26.04 6.91
N ALA A 109 -26.60 25.32 6.29
CA ALA A 109 -27.57 24.49 6.99
C ALA A 109 -26.94 23.32 7.77
N ASP A 110 -25.73 22.89 7.40
CA ASP A 110 -24.99 21.81 8.05
C ASP A 110 -24.01 22.35 9.12
N GLY A 111 -23.95 23.67 9.34
CA GLY A 111 -23.07 24.32 10.30
C GLY A 111 -21.66 24.63 9.78
N PHE A 112 -21.42 24.48 8.47
CA PHE A 112 -20.13 24.78 7.85
C PHE A 112 -20.05 26.25 7.42
N PRO A 113 -18.88 26.92 7.49
CA PRO A 113 -18.75 28.29 6.99
C PRO A 113 -19.19 28.43 5.53
N THR A 114 -19.94 29.49 5.22
CA THR A 114 -20.46 29.73 3.85
C THR A 114 -19.35 29.68 2.81
N GLY A 115 -19.53 28.92 1.72
CA GLY A 115 -18.50 28.75 0.70
C GLY A 115 -17.51 27.60 0.95
N TYR A 116 -17.50 27.00 2.14
CA TYR A 116 -16.69 25.84 2.48
C TYR A 116 -17.56 24.73 3.10
N GLY A 117 -18.50 24.22 2.32
CA GLY A 117 -19.36 23.11 2.72
C GLY A 117 -18.62 21.78 2.87
N LYS A 118 -19.30 20.81 3.47
CA LYS A 118 -18.75 19.49 3.84
C LYS A 118 -18.24 18.63 2.69
N THR A 119 -18.62 18.94 1.45
CA THR A 119 -18.22 18.22 0.22
C THR A 119 -17.16 18.96 -0.58
N ASN A 120 -16.75 20.16 -0.16
CA ASN A 120 -15.73 20.92 -0.88
C ASN A 120 -14.38 20.17 -0.82
N GLN A 121 -13.73 19.95 -1.96
CA GLN A 121 -12.42 19.27 -2.00
C GLN A 121 -11.35 19.97 -1.15
N ALA A 122 -11.37 21.31 -1.04
CA ALA A 122 -10.45 22.04 -0.18
C ALA A 122 -10.63 21.67 1.30
N VAL A 123 -11.83 21.24 1.70
CA VAL A 123 -12.14 20.75 3.05
C VAL A 123 -11.80 19.27 3.16
N LEU A 124 -12.27 18.46 2.21
CA LEU A 124 -12.18 17.00 2.26
C LEU A 124 -10.74 16.48 2.24
N ILE A 125 -9.87 17.04 1.40
CA ILE A 125 -8.50 16.55 1.22
C ILE A 125 -7.70 16.66 2.53
N PRO A 126 -7.53 17.86 3.14
CA PRO A 126 -6.79 17.96 4.40
C PRO A 126 -7.51 17.28 5.56
N ALA A 127 -8.85 17.21 5.59
CA ALA A 127 -9.57 16.44 6.61
C ALA A 127 -9.26 14.93 6.53
N PHE A 128 -9.20 14.39 5.30
CA PHE A 128 -8.83 13.01 5.02
C PHE A 128 -7.38 12.72 5.37
N LEU A 129 -6.46 13.59 4.97
CA LEU A 129 -5.05 13.45 5.35
C LEU A 129 -4.89 13.49 6.88
N ALA A 130 -5.50 14.44 7.58
CA ALA A 130 -5.42 14.54 9.04
C ALA A 130 -5.94 13.27 9.74
N ALA A 131 -7.12 12.81 9.32
CA ALA A 131 -7.78 11.67 9.92
C ALA A 131 -6.99 10.36 9.76
N TYR A 132 -6.31 10.17 8.63
CA TYR A 132 -5.59 8.93 8.35
C TYR A 132 -4.09 9.00 8.62
N THR A 133 -3.45 10.18 8.63
CA THR A 133 -2.07 10.32 9.14
C THR A 133 -2.02 10.48 10.67
N GLY A 134 -3.15 10.80 11.31
CA GLY A 134 -3.22 11.11 12.74
C GLY A 134 -2.56 12.45 13.07
N GLU A 135 -2.61 13.40 12.13
CA GLU A 135 -2.21 14.79 12.34
C GLU A 135 -3.38 15.61 12.91
N ASP A 136 -3.07 16.66 13.67
CA ASP A 136 -4.09 17.54 14.24
C ASP A 136 -4.74 18.39 13.12
N PRO A 137 -6.08 18.35 12.98
CA PRO A 137 -6.80 19.14 11.98
C PRO A 137 -6.59 20.65 12.14
N ASN A 138 -6.15 21.14 13.30
CA ASN A 138 -5.85 22.55 13.52
C ASN A 138 -4.51 23.02 12.93
N SER A 139 -3.58 22.09 12.71
CA SER A 139 -2.20 22.41 12.29
C SER A 139 -1.80 21.80 10.95
N ILE A 140 -2.55 20.83 10.43
CA ILE A 140 -2.27 20.22 9.13
C ILE A 140 -2.25 21.25 8.00
N SER A 141 -1.38 21.04 7.01
CA SER A 141 -1.34 21.83 5.79
C SER A 141 -2.58 21.59 4.92
N MET A 142 -3.17 22.70 4.44
CA MET A 142 -4.33 22.72 3.54
C MET A 142 -4.00 22.36 2.09
N ASP A 143 -2.71 22.31 1.73
CA ASP A 143 -2.32 21.90 0.39
C ASP A 143 -2.59 20.40 0.20
N ALA A 144 -3.07 20.01 -0.98
CA ALA A 144 -3.19 18.61 -1.36
C ALA A 144 -1.82 17.98 -1.61
N LYS A 145 -0.80 18.78 -1.95
CA LYS A 145 0.56 18.30 -2.21
C LYS A 145 1.44 18.53 -0.99
N ARG A 146 2.28 17.55 -0.66
CA ARG A 146 3.32 17.68 0.37
C ARG A 146 4.67 17.99 -0.28
N SER A 147 5.49 18.79 0.40
CA SER A 147 6.76 19.27 -0.15
C SER A 147 7.91 18.26 0.01
N PHE A 148 7.96 17.52 1.13
CA PHE A 148 9.08 16.64 1.46
C PHE A 148 8.62 15.22 1.83
N PRO A 149 9.26 14.16 1.27
CA PRO A 149 8.90 12.78 1.53
C PRO A 149 9.31 12.30 2.93
N LEU A 150 8.38 11.71 3.67
CA LEU A 150 8.67 11.06 4.96
C LEU A 150 9.30 9.68 4.74
N PRO A 151 10.13 9.19 5.69
CA PRO A 151 10.85 7.94 5.49
C PRO A 151 9.94 6.73 5.68
N ASN A 152 9.99 5.84 4.72
CA ASN A 152 9.68 4.42 4.87
C ASN A 152 10.92 3.72 5.43
N TRP A 153 10.74 2.58 6.12
CA TRP A 153 11.87 1.85 6.68
C TRP A 153 11.78 0.35 6.50
N ASN A 154 12.95 -0.27 6.39
CA ASN A 154 13.14 -1.71 6.47
C ASN A 154 14.20 -1.99 7.53
N MET A 155 13.86 -2.85 8.49
CA MET A 155 14.68 -3.17 9.63
C MET A 155 14.92 -4.67 9.69
N GLN A 156 16.17 -5.06 9.89
CA GLN A 156 16.56 -6.44 10.18
C GLN A 156 17.56 -6.51 11.33
N TYR A 157 17.30 -7.37 12.30
CA TYR A 157 18.18 -7.61 13.43
C TYR A 157 18.64 -9.07 13.48
N THR A 158 19.96 -9.28 13.41
CA THR A 158 20.63 -10.59 13.47
C THR A 158 21.56 -10.72 14.68
N GLY A 159 21.62 -9.71 15.55
CA GLY A 159 22.57 -9.63 16.67
C GLY A 159 22.47 -10.79 17.68
N PHE A 160 21.33 -11.47 17.78
CA PHE A 160 21.17 -12.68 18.62
C PHE A 160 22.18 -13.77 18.29
N MET A 161 22.60 -13.89 17.03
CA MET A 161 23.62 -14.84 16.60
C MET A 161 24.99 -14.62 17.25
N ARG A 162 25.20 -13.52 17.99
CA ARG A 162 26.43 -13.26 18.74
C ARG A 162 26.46 -14.00 20.09
N LEU A 163 25.31 -14.32 20.66
CA LEU A 163 25.20 -15.05 21.92
C LEU A 163 25.62 -16.51 21.74
N LYS A 164 26.50 -17.02 22.62
CA LYS A 164 26.98 -18.41 22.56
C LYS A 164 25.82 -19.42 22.58
N SER A 165 24.78 -19.16 23.36
CA SER A 165 23.57 -20.00 23.43
C SER A 165 22.83 -20.10 22.09
N PHE A 166 22.77 -19.00 21.32
CA PHE A 166 22.15 -18.98 20.01
C PHE A 166 23.04 -19.67 18.97
N LYS A 167 24.35 -19.39 18.93
CA LYS A 167 25.29 -20.06 18.00
C LYS A 167 25.30 -21.59 18.12
N LYS A 168 25.04 -22.11 19.32
CA LYS A 168 24.97 -23.56 19.57
C LYS A 168 23.73 -24.22 18.94
N ARG A 169 22.61 -23.49 18.84
CA ARG A 169 21.32 -24.03 18.38
C ARG A 169 21.01 -23.65 16.93
N PHE A 170 21.39 -22.44 16.52
CA PHE A 170 21.03 -21.82 15.25
C PHE A 170 22.24 -21.65 14.33
N ASN A 171 22.02 -21.82 13.02
CA ASN A 171 22.89 -21.33 11.94
C ASN A 171 22.57 -19.88 11.58
N ARG A 172 21.28 -19.51 11.62
CA ARG A 172 20.77 -18.17 11.34
C ARG A 172 19.63 -17.87 12.29
N PHE A 173 19.53 -16.62 12.72
CA PHE A 173 18.38 -16.09 13.44
C PHE A 173 18.25 -14.61 13.08
N ALA A 174 17.10 -14.21 12.58
CA ALA A 174 16.81 -12.85 12.17
C ALA A 174 15.39 -12.45 12.59
N ILE A 175 15.25 -11.21 13.03
CA ILE A 175 13.96 -10.55 13.19
C ILE A 175 13.90 -9.42 12.15
N SER A 176 12.79 -9.30 11.44
CA SER A 176 12.60 -8.27 10.43
C SER A 176 11.27 -7.53 10.61
N HIS A 177 11.26 -6.26 10.21
CA HIS A 177 10.10 -5.38 10.18
C HIS A 177 10.27 -4.40 9.02
N GLY A 178 9.22 -4.20 8.23
CA GLY A 178 9.23 -3.28 7.10
C GLY A 178 7.93 -2.49 7.06
N TYR A 179 8.04 -1.19 6.81
CA TYR A 179 6.93 -0.26 6.73
C TYR A 179 7.06 0.63 5.49
N ARG A 180 5.97 0.75 4.74
CA ARG A 180 5.84 1.67 3.63
C ARG A 180 4.48 2.36 3.66
N ALA A 181 4.46 3.67 3.49
CA ALA A 181 3.25 4.40 3.22
C ALA A 181 3.44 5.43 2.10
N SER A 182 2.38 5.67 1.35
CA SER A 182 2.37 6.59 0.22
C SER A 182 1.05 7.34 0.13
N HIS A 183 1.13 8.57 -0.35
CA HIS A 183 0.02 9.43 -0.68
C HIS A 183 0.09 9.75 -2.17
N THR A 184 -0.97 9.43 -2.91
CA THR A 184 -1.06 9.68 -4.34
C THR A 184 -2.27 10.52 -4.71
N LEU A 185 -2.06 11.44 -5.65
CA LEU A 185 -3.10 12.15 -6.38
C LEU A 185 -3.03 11.63 -7.82
N ASN A 186 -3.95 10.74 -8.19
CA ASN A 186 -3.91 10.04 -9.49
C ASN A 186 -3.96 11.00 -10.67
N ALA A 187 -4.82 12.00 -10.54
CA ALA A 187 -5.00 13.05 -11.52
C ALA A 187 -5.41 14.34 -10.82
N PHE A 188 -4.82 15.45 -11.24
CA PHE A 188 -5.31 16.78 -10.97
C PHE A 188 -5.41 17.57 -12.27
N THR A 189 -6.33 18.51 -12.35
CA THR A 189 -6.51 19.39 -13.51
C THR A 189 -6.92 20.79 -13.07
N THR A 190 -6.56 21.82 -13.83
CA THR A 190 -7.15 23.16 -13.64
C THR A 190 -8.65 23.10 -13.83
N ASN A 191 -9.38 23.82 -12.98
CA ASN A 191 -10.80 24.09 -13.15
C ASN A 191 -10.98 25.22 -14.19
N LEU A 192 -11.53 24.90 -15.36
CA LEU A 192 -11.75 25.88 -16.43
C LEU A 192 -12.87 26.87 -16.11
N ASP A 193 -13.80 26.48 -15.24
CA ASP A 193 -14.92 27.33 -14.80
C ASP A 193 -14.53 28.20 -13.60
N TYR A 194 -13.28 28.14 -13.14
CA TYR A 194 -12.84 28.86 -11.95
C TYR A 194 -13.04 30.37 -12.10
N GLN A 195 -13.86 30.92 -11.22
CA GLN A 195 -14.03 32.35 -11.06
C GLN A 195 -13.56 32.79 -9.68
N LEU A 196 -12.82 33.90 -9.62
CA LEU A 196 -12.41 34.47 -8.35
C LEU A 196 -13.65 34.88 -7.55
N ASN A 197 -13.82 34.29 -6.37
CA ASN A 197 -15.03 34.44 -5.51
C ASN A 197 -16.32 33.84 -6.10
N GLY A 198 -16.25 33.12 -7.21
CA GLY A 198 -17.39 32.36 -7.73
C GLY A 198 -17.71 31.15 -6.86
N THR A 199 -18.99 30.80 -6.81
CA THR A 199 -19.48 29.61 -6.11
C THR A 199 -20.02 28.59 -7.09
N ASP A 200 -19.81 27.32 -6.80
CA ASP A 200 -20.43 26.22 -7.56
C ASP A 200 -21.92 26.06 -7.22
N GLN A 201 -22.56 25.07 -7.84
CA GLN A 201 -23.99 24.77 -7.65
C GLN A 201 -24.33 24.35 -6.20
N SER A 202 -23.33 23.88 -5.44
CA SER A 202 -23.48 23.52 -4.02
C SER A 202 -23.17 24.69 -3.09
N GLY A 203 -22.92 25.89 -3.62
CA GLY A 203 -22.60 27.08 -2.85
C GLY A 203 -21.16 27.11 -2.31
N ASN A 204 -20.28 26.25 -2.80
CA ASN A 204 -18.87 26.22 -2.41
C ASN A 204 -18.03 27.16 -3.26
N PHE A 205 -17.01 27.79 -2.69
CA PHE A 205 -16.00 28.50 -3.49
C PHE A 205 -15.32 27.55 -4.46
N MET A 206 -15.27 27.96 -5.72
CA MET A 206 -14.64 27.19 -6.77
C MET A 206 -13.17 26.95 -6.46
N ASN A 207 -12.74 25.70 -6.62
CA ASN A 207 -11.35 25.32 -6.46
C ASN A 207 -10.59 25.57 -7.76
N LYS A 208 -9.34 26.07 -7.66
CA LYS A 208 -8.49 26.34 -8.85
C LYS A 208 -8.06 25.06 -9.54
N ILE A 209 -7.76 24.03 -8.75
CA ILE A 209 -7.35 22.71 -9.19
C ILE A 209 -8.42 21.74 -8.72
N LEU A 210 -8.87 20.86 -9.62
CA LEU A 210 -9.75 19.74 -9.32
C LEU A 210 -8.91 18.48 -9.18
N TYR A 211 -9.14 17.74 -8.10
CA TYR A 211 -8.56 16.42 -7.87
C TYR A 211 -9.65 15.35 -8.05
N THR A 212 -9.35 14.25 -8.72
CA THR A 212 -10.32 13.15 -8.93
C THR A 212 -10.32 12.19 -7.74
N ASN A 213 -9.16 11.61 -7.43
CA ASN A 213 -8.97 10.68 -6.32
C ASN A 213 -7.73 11.04 -5.50
N VAL A 214 -7.87 10.94 -4.18
CA VAL A 214 -6.76 10.95 -3.24
C VAL A 214 -6.61 9.56 -2.66
N ASN A 215 -5.45 8.95 -2.83
CA ASN A 215 -5.18 7.62 -2.28
C ASN A 215 -4.12 7.67 -1.20
N LEU A 216 -4.34 6.86 -0.18
CA LEU A 216 -3.36 6.57 0.87
C LEU A 216 -3.17 5.06 0.92
N VAL A 217 -1.93 4.60 0.75
CA VAL A 217 -1.59 3.18 0.81
C VAL A 217 -0.57 2.98 1.91
N GLU A 218 -0.85 2.05 2.82
CA GLU A 218 0.04 1.62 3.90
C GLU A 218 0.28 0.12 3.83
N GLN A 219 1.52 -0.29 4.02
CA GLN A 219 1.93 -1.68 4.01
C GLN A 219 2.97 -1.94 5.08
N PHE A 220 2.68 -2.91 5.94
CA PHE A 220 3.62 -3.56 6.81
C PHE A 220 4.05 -4.88 6.16
N ASN A 221 5.22 -4.87 5.53
CA ASN A 221 5.71 -6.00 4.75
C ASN A 221 7.19 -6.28 5.09
N PRO A 222 7.47 -6.99 6.20
CA PRO A 222 6.52 -7.57 7.16
C PRO A 222 6.20 -6.61 8.33
N LEU A 223 5.01 -6.72 8.94
CA LEU A 223 4.74 -6.12 10.26
C LEU A 223 5.68 -6.70 11.30
N PHE A 224 5.86 -8.02 11.25
CA PHE A 224 6.82 -8.72 12.07
C PHE A 224 7.20 -10.02 11.40
N LYS A 225 8.49 -10.32 11.36
CA LYS A 225 8.98 -11.60 10.86
C LYS A 225 10.07 -12.14 11.77
N ILE A 226 9.95 -13.41 12.14
CA ILE A 226 11.04 -14.19 12.72
C ILE A 226 11.43 -15.24 11.69
N ASP A 227 12.73 -15.35 11.40
CA ASP A 227 13.28 -16.38 10.53
C ASP A 227 14.52 -16.97 11.19
N PHE A 228 14.55 -18.29 11.34
CA PHE A 228 15.71 -18.99 11.87
C PHE A 228 15.98 -20.32 11.17
N GLU A 229 17.26 -20.70 11.19
CA GLU A 229 17.73 -22.01 10.76
C GLU A 229 18.47 -22.67 11.92
N LEU A 230 18.12 -23.92 12.22
CA LEU A 230 18.77 -24.76 13.21
C LEU A 230 19.96 -25.54 12.63
N LYS A 231 20.85 -26.01 13.50
CA LYS A 231 22.02 -26.84 13.10
C LYS A 231 21.65 -28.14 12.37
N ASN A 232 20.45 -28.67 12.61
CA ASN A 232 19.92 -29.84 11.91
C ASN A 232 19.34 -29.52 10.52
N SER A 233 19.52 -28.31 9.99
CA SER A 233 18.98 -27.84 8.70
C SER A 233 17.46 -27.66 8.68
N LEU A 234 16.80 -27.58 9.84
CA LEU A 234 15.42 -27.12 9.95
C LEU A 234 15.37 -25.60 9.89
N GLN A 235 14.61 -25.08 8.94
CA GLN A 235 14.33 -23.67 8.73
C GLN A 235 12.89 -23.40 9.12
N VAL A 236 12.64 -22.32 9.85
CA VAL A 236 11.30 -21.90 10.25
C VAL A 236 11.20 -20.39 10.08
N SER A 237 10.10 -19.95 9.49
CA SER A 237 9.75 -18.54 9.38
C SER A 237 8.32 -18.31 9.82
N ALA A 238 8.09 -17.28 10.62
CA ALA A 238 6.76 -16.79 10.95
C ALA A 238 6.71 -15.31 10.57
N GLU A 239 5.71 -14.92 9.79
CA GLU A 239 5.59 -13.58 9.23
C GLU A 239 4.14 -13.10 9.35
N VAL A 240 3.98 -11.86 9.80
CA VAL A 240 2.71 -11.15 9.82
C VAL A 240 2.82 -9.97 8.87
N ARG A 241 1.84 -9.81 7.99
CA ARG A 241 1.69 -8.64 7.12
C ARG A 241 0.36 -7.98 7.39
N LYS A 242 0.34 -6.67 7.22
CA LYS A 242 -0.85 -5.85 7.32
C LYS A 242 -0.81 -4.78 6.24
N ASP A 243 -1.88 -4.60 5.50
CA ASP A 243 -1.97 -3.56 4.49
C ASP A 243 -3.33 -2.85 4.56
N ARG A 244 -3.34 -1.58 4.15
CA ARG A 244 -4.55 -0.83 3.87
C ARG A 244 -4.36 0.07 2.67
N ALA A 245 -5.39 0.18 1.86
CA ALA A 245 -5.49 1.10 0.74
C ALA A 245 -6.80 1.88 0.87
N LEU A 246 -6.69 3.19 0.93
CA LEU A 246 -7.78 4.13 1.04
C LEU A 246 -7.84 4.95 -0.24
N SER A 247 -9.01 5.04 -0.85
CA SER A 247 -9.25 5.83 -2.05
C SER A 247 -10.45 6.72 -1.81
N LEU A 248 -10.20 8.02 -1.61
CA LEU A 248 -11.24 9.02 -1.51
C LEU A 248 -11.53 9.56 -2.92
N SER A 249 -12.75 9.36 -3.38
CA SER A 249 -13.26 9.95 -4.62
C SER A 249 -13.98 11.25 -4.32
N LEU A 250 -13.50 12.34 -4.91
CA LEU A 250 -14.03 13.70 -4.68
C LEU A 250 -15.23 14.01 -5.58
N ASP A 251 -15.41 13.25 -6.67
CA ASP A 251 -16.55 13.42 -7.58
C ASP A 251 -17.87 12.95 -6.96
N ASN A 252 -17.81 11.90 -6.12
CA ASN A 252 -19.00 11.28 -5.50
C ASN A 252 -18.92 11.19 -3.97
N ASN A 253 -17.89 11.77 -3.36
CA ASN A 253 -17.70 11.82 -1.90
C ASN A 253 -17.76 10.44 -1.23
N LEU A 254 -17.23 9.42 -1.91
CA LEU A 254 -17.13 8.05 -1.41
C LEU A 254 -15.69 7.73 -1.02
N LEU A 255 -15.54 7.08 0.13
CA LEU A 255 -14.29 6.48 0.55
C LEU A 255 -14.33 4.97 0.32
N THR A 256 -13.42 4.47 -0.51
CA THR A 256 -13.18 3.03 -0.63
C THR A 256 -11.99 2.66 0.25
N GLU A 257 -12.19 1.71 1.15
CA GLU A 257 -11.18 1.21 2.07
C GLU A 257 -11.00 -0.28 1.85
N THR A 258 -9.82 -0.69 1.41
CA THR A 258 -9.39 -2.09 1.38
C THR A 258 -8.39 -2.33 2.49
N SER A 259 -8.63 -3.33 3.33
CA SER A 259 -7.67 -3.77 4.35
C SER A 259 -7.34 -5.24 4.18
N GLY A 260 -6.13 -5.61 4.59
CA GLY A 260 -5.62 -6.96 4.51
C GLY A 260 -4.74 -7.32 5.71
N ASP A 261 -4.99 -8.48 6.29
CA ASP A 261 -4.15 -9.09 7.32
C ASP A 261 -3.71 -10.48 6.86
N GLU A 262 -2.41 -10.76 6.86
CA GLU A 262 -1.85 -12.03 6.41
C GLU A 262 -0.90 -12.62 7.44
N TRP A 263 -1.14 -13.89 7.80
CA TRP A 263 -0.26 -14.69 8.64
C TRP A 263 0.38 -15.74 7.76
N ILE A 264 1.70 -15.89 7.84
CA ILE A 264 2.47 -16.86 7.06
C ILE A 264 3.39 -17.62 8.01
N VAL A 265 3.28 -18.95 8.00
CA VAL A 265 4.19 -19.85 8.70
C VAL A 265 4.83 -20.76 7.66
N GLY A 266 6.13 -20.63 7.50
CA GLY A 266 6.95 -21.43 6.60
C GLY A 266 7.85 -22.36 7.40
N MET A 267 8.01 -23.58 6.91
CA MET A 267 9.00 -24.54 7.38
C MET A 267 9.78 -25.12 6.20
N GLY A 268 11.07 -25.32 6.39
CA GLY A 268 11.96 -25.93 5.42
C GLY A 268 12.84 -26.97 6.08
N PHE A 269 13.08 -28.10 5.43
CA PHE A 269 13.99 -29.12 5.95
C PHE A 269 14.79 -29.75 4.82
N ARG A 270 16.11 -29.88 5.02
CA ARG A 270 17.00 -30.55 4.07
C ARG A 270 17.44 -31.91 4.61
N LEU A 271 16.95 -32.99 4.00
CA LEU A 271 17.48 -34.33 4.22
C LEU A 271 18.69 -34.55 3.34
N LYS A 272 19.85 -34.70 3.95
CA LYS A 272 21.11 -34.89 3.23
C LYS A 272 21.33 -36.36 2.88
N ASN A 273 21.92 -36.62 1.72
CA ASN A 273 22.39 -37.95 1.30
C ASN A 273 21.33 -39.05 1.27
N VAL A 274 20.10 -38.73 0.85
CA VAL A 274 19.04 -39.73 0.69
C VAL A 274 19.38 -40.62 -0.50
N LYS A 275 19.44 -41.92 -0.23
CA LYS A 275 19.76 -42.96 -1.22
C LYS A 275 18.47 -43.62 -1.70
N PHE A 276 18.21 -43.54 -2.99
CA PHE A 276 17.09 -44.23 -3.62
C PHE A 276 17.61 -45.27 -4.60
N LYS A 277 17.21 -46.54 -4.42
CA LYS A 277 17.57 -47.63 -5.32
C LYS A 277 16.47 -47.74 -6.37
N THR A 278 16.82 -47.48 -7.63
CA THR A 278 15.89 -47.62 -8.76
C THR A 278 16.42 -48.63 -9.76
N ASN A 279 15.53 -49.19 -10.58
CA ASN A 279 15.86 -50.06 -11.70
C ASN A 279 15.35 -49.40 -12.99
N ILE A 280 16.22 -48.63 -13.63
CA ILE A 280 15.91 -47.95 -14.89
C ILE A 280 16.66 -48.70 -15.99
N GLY A 281 15.94 -49.22 -16.98
CA GLY A 281 16.54 -49.96 -18.10
C GLY A 281 17.23 -51.27 -17.71
N GLY A 282 16.74 -51.96 -16.65
CA GLY A 282 17.27 -53.25 -16.21
C GLY A 282 18.58 -53.19 -15.39
N LYS A 283 19.16 -51.99 -15.19
CA LYS A 283 20.32 -51.79 -14.31
C LYS A 283 19.91 -51.15 -13.00
N SER A 284 20.22 -51.81 -11.89
CA SER A 284 20.03 -51.24 -10.56
C SER A 284 21.02 -50.10 -10.33
N THR A 285 20.52 -48.87 -10.28
CA THR A 285 21.31 -47.67 -10.05
C THR A 285 20.95 -47.07 -8.69
N LYS A 286 21.97 -46.73 -7.91
CA LYS A 286 21.81 -46.02 -6.63
C LYS A 286 21.89 -44.53 -6.88
N LEU A 287 20.76 -43.85 -6.76
CA LEU A 287 20.70 -42.39 -6.81
C LEU A 287 21.03 -41.86 -5.41
N LYS A 288 21.80 -40.79 -5.36
CA LYS A 288 22.21 -40.12 -4.13
C LYS A 288 22.03 -38.62 -4.33
N GLY A 289 21.16 -38.04 -3.52
CA GLY A 289 20.86 -36.62 -3.57
C GLY A 289 20.33 -36.13 -2.23
N ASP A 290 20.18 -34.81 -2.13
CA ASP A 290 19.52 -34.19 -1.00
C ASP A 290 18.03 -33.99 -1.33
N ILE A 291 17.16 -34.14 -0.34
CA ILE A 291 15.75 -33.79 -0.45
C ILE A 291 15.53 -32.47 0.27
N ASN A 292 15.05 -31.46 -0.44
CA ASN A 292 14.62 -30.19 0.15
C ASN A 292 13.10 -30.20 0.27
N ILE A 293 12.59 -30.22 1.49
CA ILE A 293 11.16 -30.13 1.79
C ILE A 293 10.87 -28.69 2.21
N LYS A 294 9.80 -28.10 1.68
CA LYS A 294 9.25 -26.82 2.12
C LYS A 294 7.75 -26.96 2.32
N ALA A 295 7.22 -26.38 3.39
CA ALA A 295 5.79 -26.25 3.60
C ALA A 295 5.48 -24.85 4.13
N ASP A 296 4.55 -24.17 3.46
CA ASP A 296 4.11 -22.81 3.78
C ASP A 296 2.60 -22.84 4.02
N LEU A 297 2.18 -22.40 5.19
CA LEU A 297 0.79 -22.14 5.54
C LEU A 297 0.59 -20.63 5.58
N SER A 298 -0.39 -20.12 4.83
CA SER A 298 -0.82 -18.73 4.93
C SER A 298 -2.32 -18.59 5.13
N VAL A 299 -2.69 -17.55 5.88
CA VAL A 299 -4.07 -17.14 6.09
C VAL A 299 -4.13 -15.66 5.83
N ARG A 300 -4.83 -15.27 4.76
CA ARG A 300 -5.06 -13.87 4.41
C ARG A 300 -6.53 -13.56 4.53
N ASP A 301 -6.87 -12.57 5.34
CA ASP A 301 -8.20 -11.97 5.38
C ASP A 301 -8.10 -10.62 4.68
N ASN A 302 -8.98 -10.35 3.72
CA ASN A 302 -9.09 -9.03 3.12
C ASN A 302 -10.55 -8.62 2.98
N ILE A 303 -10.80 -7.33 3.09
CA ILE A 303 -12.13 -6.75 2.98
C ILE A 303 -12.04 -5.40 2.28
N THR A 304 -13.04 -5.11 1.45
CA THR A 304 -13.21 -3.81 0.81
C THR A 304 -14.56 -3.24 1.21
N LEU A 305 -14.53 -2.07 1.82
CA LEU A 305 -15.70 -1.30 2.24
C LEU A 305 -15.80 -0.05 1.38
N ILE A 306 -17.01 0.27 0.93
CA ILE A 306 -17.36 1.60 0.41
C ILE A 306 -18.14 2.32 1.49
N ARG A 307 -17.71 3.53 1.84
CA ARG A 307 -18.32 4.35 2.87
C ARG A 307 -18.76 5.68 2.28
N ASN A 308 -19.98 6.07 2.60
CA ASN A 308 -20.47 7.39 2.27
C ASN A 308 -20.12 8.39 3.39
N LEU A 309 -19.65 9.58 3.01
CA LEU A 309 -19.24 10.60 3.98
C LEU A 309 -20.43 11.26 4.70
N ASP A 310 -21.61 11.25 4.09
CA ASP A 310 -22.80 11.95 4.60
C ASP A 310 -23.84 10.97 5.16
N LEU A 311 -23.99 9.80 4.54
CA LEU A 311 -24.87 8.74 5.03
C LEU A 311 -24.13 7.82 6.01
N LEU A 312 -24.83 7.34 7.05
CA LEU A 312 -24.36 6.24 7.89
C LEU A 312 -24.60 4.90 7.19
N SER A 313 -24.00 4.75 6.01
CA SER A 313 -24.08 3.53 5.20
C SER A 313 -22.68 3.11 4.80
N ASP A 314 -22.24 2.02 5.42
CA ASP A 314 -21.00 1.34 5.11
C ASP A 314 -21.37 0.02 4.44
N GLN A 315 -20.89 -0.20 3.22
CA GLN A 315 -21.20 -1.39 2.44
C GLN A 315 -19.94 -2.20 2.17
N VAL A 316 -19.98 -3.49 2.49
CA VAL A 316 -18.96 -4.44 2.05
C VAL A 316 -19.19 -4.78 0.58
N THR A 317 -18.22 -4.48 -0.28
CA THR A 317 -18.34 -4.67 -1.74
C THR A 317 -17.48 -5.81 -2.27
N ALA A 318 -16.36 -6.08 -1.60
CA ALA A 318 -15.50 -7.21 -1.89
C ALA A 318 -14.78 -7.67 -0.62
N GLY A 319 -14.14 -8.83 -0.70
CA GLY A 319 -13.37 -9.38 0.39
C GLY A 319 -13.36 -10.90 0.35
N GLN A 320 -12.30 -11.49 0.87
CA GLN A 320 -12.17 -12.92 1.01
C GLN A 320 -11.22 -13.28 2.15
N ARG A 321 -11.54 -14.38 2.82
CA ARG A 321 -10.62 -15.10 3.68
C ARG A 321 -10.03 -16.28 2.92
N LEU A 322 -8.75 -16.18 2.59
CA LEU A 322 -7.96 -17.16 1.86
C LEU A 322 -7.04 -17.92 2.81
N TRP A 323 -7.23 -19.24 2.86
CA TRP A 323 -6.29 -20.18 3.45
C TRP A 323 -5.48 -20.83 2.34
N SER A 324 -4.16 -20.86 2.46
CA SER A 324 -3.28 -21.55 1.52
C SER A 324 -2.31 -22.44 2.27
N PHE A 325 -2.22 -23.69 1.85
CA PHE A 325 -1.16 -24.61 2.25
C PHE A 325 -0.41 -25.04 1.00
N LYS A 326 0.89 -24.77 0.96
CA LYS A 326 1.77 -25.16 -0.14
C LYS A 326 2.86 -26.04 0.41
N MET A 327 3.07 -27.20 -0.20
CA MET A 327 4.14 -28.12 0.16
C MET A 327 4.89 -28.52 -1.09
N SER A 328 6.22 -28.55 -0.99
CA SER A 328 7.08 -29.04 -2.06
C SER A 328 8.19 -29.93 -1.51
N ALA A 329 8.55 -30.95 -2.27
CA ALA A 329 9.69 -31.81 -1.99
C ALA A 329 10.52 -31.95 -3.28
N ASP A 330 11.70 -31.35 -3.26
CA ASP A 330 12.66 -31.33 -4.36
C ASP A 330 13.74 -32.39 -4.11
N TYR A 331 13.91 -33.33 -5.04
CA TYR A 331 14.94 -34.35 -4.98
C TYR A 331 15.86 -34.29 -6.20
N GLY A 332 17.12 -33.98 -5.96
CA GLY A 332 18.18 -34.08 -6.97
C GLY A 332 18.55 -35.54 -7.22
N LEU A 333 17.89 -36.18 -8.18
CA LEU A 333 18.15 -37.58 -8.58
C LEU A 333 19.57 -37.75 -9.15
N SER A 334 20.05 -36.78 -9.93
CA SER A 334 21.42 -36.68 -10.44
C SER A 334 21.84 -35.20 -10.60
N ARG A 335 23.05 -34.92 -11.10
CA ARG A 335 23.49 -33.54 -11.40
C ARG A 335 22.56 -32.81 -12.37
N ASN A 336 21.96 -33.55 -13.29
CA ASN A 336 21.20 -33.02 -14.41
C ASN A 336 19.72 -33.38 -14.34
N PHE A 337 19.29 -34.15 -13.33
CA PHE A 337 17.91 -34.62 -13.21
C PHE A 337 17.35 -34.35 -11.82
N ASN A 338 16.21 -33.66 -11.78
CA ASN A 338 15.53 -33.27 -10.57
C ASN A 338 14.05 -33.70 -10.64
N ALA A 339 13.54 -34.24 -9.54
CA ALA A 339 12.13 -34.52 -9.36
C ALA A 339 11.57 -33.61 -8.26
N LEU A 340 10.52 -32.86 -8.59
CA LEU A 340 9.81 -31.99 -7.68
C LEU A 340 8.39 -32.54 -7.48
N PHE A 341 8.07 -32.93 -6.26
CA PHE A 341 6.68 -33.09 -5.85
C PHE A 341 6.14 -31.75 -5.34
N PHE A 342 4.91 -31.41 -5.71
CA PHE A 342 4.22 -30.24 -5.17
C PHE A 342 2.77 -30.58 -4.80
N TYR A 343 2.27 -29.91 -3.76
CA TYR A 343 0.90 -29.95 -3.30
C TYR A 343 0.50 -28.53 -2.86
N ASP A 344 -0.43 -27.93 -3.59
CA ASP A 344 -1.00 -26.62 -3.30
C ASP A 344 -2.49 -26.79 -3.02
N HIS A 345 -2.91 -26.41 -1.82
CA HIS A 345 -4.30 -26.36 -1.42
C HIS A 345 -4.64 -24.91 -1.09
N ALA A 346 -5.64 -24.35 -1.76
CA ALA A 346 -6.18 -23.04 -1.48
C ALA A 346 -7.69 -23.15 -1.20
N PHE A 347 -8.13 -22.56 -0.09
CA PHE A 347 -9.53 -22.44 0.27
C PHE A 347 -9.87 -20.96 0.45
N SER A 348 -10.92 -20.48 -0.20
CA SER A 348 -11.36 -19.10 -0.14
C SER A 348 -12.83 -19.02 0.27
N LYS A 349 -13.13 -18.14 1.23
CA LYS A 349 -14.49 -17.78 1.62
C LYS A 349 -14.69 -16.29 1.39
N PHE A 350 -15.61 -15.91 0.51
CA PHE A 350 -15.89 -14.52 0.20
C PHE A 350 -16.65 -13.82 1.33
N ALA A 351 -16.39 -12.53 1.51
CA ALA A 351 -17.07 -11.68 2.49
C ALA A 351 -18.48 -11.26 2.03
N ILE A 352 -18.72 -11.28 0.71
CA ILE A 352 -20.03 -10.97 0.09
C ILE A 352 -20.88 -12.23 -0.07
N SER A 353 -22.18 -12.12 0.17
CA SER A 353 -23.13 -13.24 0.09
C SER A 353 -23.42 -13.71 -1.34
N THR A 354 -22.97 -12.95 -2.35
CA THR A 354 -23.21 -13.25 -3.78
C THR A 354 -22.16 -14.19 -4.38
N ALA A 355 -21.12 -14.55 -3.63
CA ALA A 355 -20.04 -15.42 -4.11
C ALA A 355 -19.93 -16.69 -3.27
N PHE A 356 -19.77 -17.84 -3.95
CA PHE A 356 -19.64 -19.14 -3.30
C PHE A 356 -18.20 -19.40 -2.85
N PRO A 357 -17.98 -20.04 -1.69
CA PRO A 357 -16.66 -20.50 -1.28
C PRO A 357 -16.01 -21.40 -2.35
N GLN A 358 -14.71 -21.25 -2.57
CA GLN A 358 -13.96 -22.06 -3.53
C GLN A 358 -12.82 -22.82 -2.86
N THR A 359 -12.65 -24.06 -3.28
CA THR A 359 -11.52 -24.92 -2.91
C THR A 359 -10.79 -25.32 -4.18
N ASN A 360 -9.49 -25.07 -4.25
CA ASN A 360 -8.63 -25.51 -5.34
C ASN A 360 -7.47 -26.34 -4.78
N ILE A 361 -7.27 -27.53 -5.34
CA ILE A 361 -6.19 -28.43 -4.99
C ILE A 361 -5.42 -28.74 -6.27
N ARG A 362 -4.12 -28.44 -6.25
CA ARG A 362 -3.20 -28.80 -7.33
C ARG A 362 -2.10 -29.66 -6.74
N ALA A 363 -1.90 -30.84 -7.29
CA ALA A 363 -0.84 -31.73 -6.88
C ALA A 363 -0.21 -32.36 -8.10
N GLY A 364 1.09 -32.63 -8.03
CA GLY A 364 1.78 -33.24 -9.15
C GLY A 364 3.25 -33.49 -8.91
N ILE A 365 3.84 -34.18 -9.86
CA ILE A 365 5.27 -34.42 -9.93
C ILE A 365 5.77 -33.74 -11.20
N THR A 366 6.78 -32.90 -11.05
CA THR A 366 7.50 -32.27 -12.15
C THR A 366 8.88 -32.91 -12.24
N LEU A 367 9.21 -33.45 -13.42
CA LEU A 367 10.55 -33.96 -13.72
C LEU A 367 11.27 -32.93 -14.58
N ARG A 368 12.45 -32.50 -14.15
CA ARG A 368 13.28 -31.54 -14.88
C ARG A 368 14.62 -32.18 -15.23
N TYR A 369 14.92 -32.25 -16.53
CA TYR A 369 16.24 -32.63 -17.02
C TYR A 369 16.94 -31.40 -17.60
N ASN A 370 18.14 -31.10 -17.12
CA ASN A 370 18.96 -29.99 -17.59
C ASN A 370 20.13 -30.53 -18.43
N PHE A 371 20.23 -30.05 -19.68
CA PHE A 371 21.27 -30.48 -20.63
C PHE A 371 22.61 -29.76 -20.46
N GLY A 372 22.82 -29.06 -19.34
CA GLY A 372 24.09 -28.37 -19.05
C GLY A 372 25.27 -29.34 -18.90
N ASN A 373 26.31 -29.11 -19.69
CA ASN A 373 27.63 -29.77 -19.62
C ASN A 373 28.33 -29.54 -18.28
#